data_AF-A0A842WII4-F1
#
_entry.id   AF-A0A842WII4-F1
#
_cell.length_a   1.000
_cell.length_b   1.000
_cell.length_c   1.000
_cell.angle_alpha   90.00
_cell.angle_beta   90.00
_cell.angle_gamma   90.00
#
_symmetry.space_group_name_H-M   'P 1'
#
loop_
_entity.id
_entity.type
_entity.pdbx_description
1 polymer ?
#
loop_
_entity_poly.entity_id
_entity_poly.type
_entity_poly.pdbx_seq_one_letter_code
_entity_poly.pdbx_strand_id
1 'polypeptide(L)'
;MATIEEIVKSSNKKEGGSEEANTYTLKSMKRHSEEIAELFGKQDEHWKAECADMMIHCLVLFKREGIDEIKVLELLEKRKERFMKKIKAGSATA
;
A
#
# COMPACT_ATOMS: atom_id res chain seq x y z
N MET A 1 7.40 -7.61 -17.21
CA MET A 1 7.06 -7.03 -15.90
C MET A 1 6.19 -8.04 -15.16
N ALA A 2 6.45 -8.32 -13.89
CA ALA A 2 5.64 -9.29 -13.13
C ALA A 2 4.29 -8.68 -12.72
N THR A 3 3.22 -9.46 -12.84
CA THR A 3 1.88 -9.13 -12.34
C THR A 3 1.79 -9.27 -10.82
N ILE A 4 0.81 -8.64 -10.18
CA ILE A 4 0.56 -8.80 -8.74
C ILE A 4 0.31 -10.26 -8.36
N GLU A 5 -0.35 -11.02 -9.24
CA GLU A 5 -0.59 -12.45 -9.01
C GLU A 5 0.70 -13.28 -9.01
N GLU A 6 1.64 -12.98 -9.90
CA GLU A 6 2.96 -13.62 -9.93
C GLU A 6 3.79 -13.26 -8.68
N ILE A 7 3.66 -12.02 -8.19
CA ILE A 7 4.30 -11.57 -6.94
C ILE A 7 3.74 -12.34 -5.73
N VAL A 8 2.42 -12.48 -5.61
CA VAL A 8 1.79 -13.25 -4.52
C VAL A 8 2.24 -14.72 -4.55
N LYS A 9 2.20 -15.37 -5.72
CA LYS A 9 2.64 -16.76 -5.89
C LYS A 9 4.10 -16.94 -5.46
N SER A 10 4.98 -16.02 -5.88
CA SER A 10 6.41 -16.06 -5.55
C SER A 10 6.67 -15.82 -4.06
N SER A 11 5.96 -14.85 -3.45
CA SER A 11 6.07 -14.53 -2.03
C SER A 11 5.62 -15.69 -1.15
N ASN A 12 4.46 -16.31 -1.44
CA ASN A 12 3.97 -17.46 -0.66
C ASN A 12 4.94 -18.65 -0.74
N LYS A 13 5.55 -18.89 -1.91
CA LYS A 13 6.56 -19.96 -2.08
C LYS A 13 7.83 -19.70 -1.29
N LYS A 14 8.26 -18.43 -1.18
CA LYS A 14 9.51 -18.04 -0.51
C LYS A 14 9.39 -18.03 1.01
N GLU A 15 8.26 -17.56 1.53
CA GLU A 15 8.11 -17.29 2.97
C GLU A 15 7.46 -18.45 3.75
N GLY A 16 7.15 -19.58 3.11
CA GLY A 16 6.71 -20.82 3.78
C GLY A 16 5.19 -21.03 3.90
N GLY A 17 4.39 -20.11 3.37
CA GLY A 17 2.93 -20.18 3.49
C GLY A 17 2.27 -18.81 3.36
N SER A 18 0.95 -18.75 3.47
CA SER A 18 0.20 -17.48 3.38
C SER A 18 0.33 -16.64 4.66
N GLU A 19 0.43 -17.27 5.83
CA GLU A 19 0.44 -16.58 7.12
C GLU A 19 1.80 -15.90 7.39
N GLU A 20 2.88 -16.62 7.13
CA GLU A 20 4.24 -16.11 7.21
C GLU A 20 4.49 -15.02 6.16
N ALA A 21 4.01 -15.22 4.93
CA ALA A 21 4.12 -14.23 3.89
C ALA A 21 3.31 -12.95 4.20
N ASN A 22 2.18 -13.05 4.92
CA ASN A 22 1.44 -11.89 5.41
C ASN A 22 2.21 -11.17 6.52
N THR A 23 2.79 -11.92 7.46
CA THR A 23 3.62 -11.37 8.53
C THR A 23 4.82 -10.62 7.96
N TYR A 24 5.49 -11.18 6.95
CA TYR A 24 6.56 -10.51 6.22
C TYR A 24 6.06 -9.21 5.57
N THR A 25 4.96 -9.27 4.80
CA THR A 25 4.39 -8.09 4.14
C THR A 25 4.09 -6.96 5.13
N LEU A 26 3.45 -7.26 6.25
CA LEU A 26 3.12 -6.26 7.28
C LEU A 26 4.37 -5.66 7.93
N LYS A 27 5.41 -6.46 8.18
CA LYS A 27 6.71 -5.97 8.69
C LYS A 27 7.39 -5.05 7.68
N SER A 28 7.41 -5.42 6.40
CA SER A 28 7.96 -4.57 5.33
C SER A 28 7.19 -3.26 5.21
N MET A 29 5.85 -3.29 5.25
CA MET A 29 5.04 -2.07 5.24
C MET A 29 5.39 -1.15 6.41
N LYS A 30 5.53 -1.68 7.64
CA LYS A 30 5.95 -0.87 8.78
C LYS A 30 7.30 -0.19 8.51
N ARG A 31 8.29 -0.93 8.01
CA ARG A 31 9.61 -0.40 7.68
C ARG A 31 9.55 0.71 6.62
N HIS A 32 8.86 0.47 5.51
CA HIS A 32 8.68 1.49 4.47
C HIS A 32 8.01 2.76 5.02
N SER A 33 7.04 2.62 5.94
CA SER A 33 6.41 3.78 6.59
C SER A 33 7.41 4.61 7.41
N GLU A 34 8.33 3.96 8.10
CA GLU A 34 9.38 4.63 8.88
C GLU A 34 10.41 5.31 7.96
N GLU A 35 10.84 4.63 6.89
CA GLU A 35 11.76 5.17 5.87
C GLU A 35 11.15 6.36 5.12
N ILE A 36 9.87 6.30 4.73
CA ILE A 36 9.15 7.42 4.12
C ILE A 36 9.19 8.65 5.03
N ALA A 37 8.88 8.48 6.32
CA ALA A 37 8.86 9.60 7.27
C ALA A 37 10.25 10.23 7.44
N GLU A 38 11.28 9.41 7.53
CA GLU A 38 12.68 9.87 7.64
C GLU A 38 13.13 10.62 6.38
N LEU A 39 12.98 10.01 5.21
CA LEU A 39 13.42 10.56 3.93
C LEU A 39 12.65 11.83 3.55
N PHE A 40 11.34 11.84 3.80
CA PHE A 40 10.50 13.03 3.58
C PHE A 40 10.96 14.19 4.47
N GLY A 41 11.26 13.93 5.75
CA GLY A 41 11.80 14.94 6.66
C GLY A 41 13.16 15.50 6.22
N LYS A 42 13.98 14.69 5.52
CA LYS A 42 15.26 15.07 4.94
C LYS A 42 15.15 15.74 3.55
N GLN A 43 13.93 15.87 3.01
CA GLN A 43 13.68 16.31 1.63
C GLN A 43 14.37 15.44 0.56
N ASP A 44 14.63 14.16 0.88
CA ASP A 44 15.23 13.20 -0.04
C ASP A 44 14.15 12.55 -0.90
N GLU A 45 14.19 12.76 -2.22
CA GLU A 45 13.17 12.24 -3.14
C GLU A 45 13.02 10.71 -3.16
N HIS A 46 13.95 9.96 -2.56
CA HIS A 46 13.84 8.51 -2.42
C HIS A 46 12.59 8.07 -1.65
N TRP A 47 11.99 8.95 -0.83
CA TRP A 47 10.68 8.68 -0.20
C TRP A 47 9.58 8.30 -1.22
N LYS A 48 9.68 8.78 -2.47
CA LYS A 48 8.75 8.44 -3.56
C LYS A 48 8.85 6.96 -3.96
N ALA A 49 10.07 6.40 -3.96
CA ALA A 49 10.30 4.99 -4.25
C ALA A 49 9.73 4.11 -3.12
N GLU A 50 10.02 4.47 -1.87
CA GLU A 50 9.46 3.79 -0.69
C GLU A 50 7.92 3.82 -0.67
N CYS A 51 7.31 4.93 -1.11
CA CYS A 51 5.86 5.01 -1.30
C CYS A 51 5.35 4.02 -2.35
N ALA A 52 6.06 3.86 -3.47
CA ALA A 52 5.68 2.91 -4.51
C ALA A 52 5.80 1.46 -4.00
N ASP A 53 6.87 1.13 -3.28
CA ASP A 53 7.07 -0.20 -2.68
C ASP A 53 5.98 -0.53 -1.66
N MET A 54 5.61 0.44 -0.80
CA MET A 54 4.46 0.32 0.09
C MET A 54 3.16 0.02 -0.66
N MET A 55 2.91 0.68 -1.80
CA MET A 55 1.71 0.43 -2.60
C MET A 55 1.67 -0.99 -3.16
N ILE A 56 2.82 -1.54 -3.59
CA ILE A 56 2.90 -2.94 -4.02
C ILE A 56 2.54 -3.88 -2.87
N HIS A 57 3.04 -3.65 -1.66
CA HIS A 57 2.66 -4.45 -0.50
C HIS A 57 1.16 -4.38 -0.17
N CYS A 58 0.54 -3.20 -0.32
CA CYS A 58 -0.91 -3.06 -0.16
C CYS A 58 -1.69 -3.91 -1.20
N LEU A 59 -1.27 -3.86 -2.48
CA LEU A 59 -1.88 -4.64 -3.55
C LEU A 59 -1.74 -6.16 -3.32
N VAL A 60 -0.60 -6.60 -2.82
CA VAL A 60 -0.35 -8.00 -2.43
C VAL A 60 -1.34 -8.45 -1.36
N LEU A 61 -1.56 -7.64 -0.31
CA LEU A 61 -2.56 -7.97 0.73
C LEU A 61 -3.97 -8.03 0.17
N PHE A 62 -4.38 -7.05 -0.63
CA PHE A 62 -5.71 -7.05 -1.25
C PHE A 62 -5.93 -8.31 -2.08
N LYS A 63 -4.97 -8.68 -2.93
CA LYS A 63 -5.07 -9.88 -3.76
C LYS A 63 -5.18 -11.16 -2.92
N ARG A 64 -4.45 -11.27 -1.80
CA ARG A 64 -4.54 -12.42 -0.87
C ARG A 64 -5.91 -12.52 -0.21
N GLU A 65 -6.54 -11.40 0.10
CA GLU A 65 -7.91 -11.32 0.62
C GLU A 65 -8.99 -11.49 -0.47
N GLY A 66 -8.62 -11.88 -1.70
CA GLY A 66 -9.56 -12.08 -2.80
C GLY A 66 -10.13 -10.79 -3.37
N ILE A 67 -9.46 -9.65 -3.14
CA ILE A 67 -9.81 -8.36 -3.71
C ILE A 67 -8.96 -8.17 -4.98
N ASP A 68 -9.63 -8.19 -6.13
CA ASP A 68 -9.01 -7.93 -7.42
C ASP A 68 -8.75 -6.43 -7.67
N GLU A 69 -8.01 -6.14 -8.72
CA GLU A 69 -7.60 -4.78 -9.09
C GLU A 69 -8.80 -3.86 -9.37
N ILE A 70 -9.91 -4.38 -9.93
CA ILE A 70 -11.12 -3.60 -10.20
C ILE A 70 -11.73 -3.13 -8.88
N LYS A 71 -11.88 -4.04 -7.91
CA LYS A 71 -12.39 -3.68 -6.57
C LYS A 71 -11.46 -2.73 -5.83
N VAL A 72 -10.14 -2.86 -5.99
CA VAL A 72 -9.18 -1.89 -5.42
C VAL A 72 -9.43 -0.49 -5.99
N LEU A 73 -9.64 -0.35 -7.30
CA LEU A 73 -9.94 0.94 -7.93
C LEU A 73 -11.27 1.53 -7.43
N GLU A 74 -12.31 0.71 -7.28
CA GLU A 74 -13.59 1.15 -6.70
C GLU A 74 -13.43 1.63 -5.25
N LEU A 75 -12.63 0.93 -4.44
CA LEU A 75 -12.32 1.33 -3.08
C LEU A 75 -11.58 2.67 -3.07
N LEU A 76 -10.58 2.84 -3.94
CA LEU A 76 -9.82 4.09 -4.06
C LEU A 76 -10.71 5.28 -4.40
N GLU A 77 -11.62 5.15 -5.37
CA GLU A 77 -12.52 6.25 -5.74
C GLU A 77 -13.45 6.62 -4.56
N LYS A 78 -14.03 5.64 -3.88
CA LYS A 78 -14.83 5.88 -2.66
C LYS A 78 -14.03 6.57 -1.56
N ARG A 79 -12.75 6.22 -1.38
CA ARG A 79 -11.87 6.89 -0.40
C ARG A 79 -11.51 8.31 -0.82
N LYS A 80 -11.28 8.55 -2.11
CA LYS A 80 -11.04 9.88 -2.67
C LYS A 80 -12.23 10.81 -2.45
N GLU A 81 -13.47 10.36 -2.73
CA GLU A 81 -14.68 11.13 -2.44
C GLU A 81 -14.77 11.51 -0.96
N ARG A 82 -14.51 10.56 -0.05
CA ARG A 82 -14.51 10.80 1.40
C ARG A 82 -13.44 11.83 1.80
N PHE A 83 -12.25 11.73 1.23
CA PHE A 83 -11.15 12.65 1.49
C PHE A 83 -11.49 14.07 1.03
N MET A 84 -12.03 14.21 -0.19
CA MET A 84 -12.47 15.49 -0.73
C MET A 84 -13.58 16.13 0.09
N LYS A 85 -14.54 15.34 0.60
CA LYS A 85 -15.57 15.83 1.53
C LYS A 85 -14.97 16.41 2.81
N LYS A 86 -13.95 15.76 3.38
CA LYS A 86 -13.25 16.27 4.58
C LYS A 86 -12.53 17.59 4.32
N ILE A 87 -11.85 17.72 3.18
CA ILE A 87 -11.18 18.97 2.80
C ILE A 87 -12.21 20.10 2.72
N LYS A 88 -13.32 19.90 2.01
CA LYS A 88 -14.39 20.90 1.85
C LYS A 88 -15.06 21.28 3.17
N ALA A 89 -15.23 20.32 4.08
CA ALA A 89 -15.81 20.56 5.39
C ALA A 89 -14.84 21.30 6.33
N GLY A 90 -13.55 20.96 6.30
CA GLY A 90 -12.52 21.64 7.09
C GLY A 90 -12.17 23.04 6.59
N SER A 91 -12.36 23.32 5.28
CA SER A 91 -12.23 24.67 4.72
C SER A 91 -13.44 25.56 4.97
N ALA A 92 -14.56 25.03 5.48
CA ALA A 92 -15.77 25.79 5.78
C ALA A 92 -15.77 26.37 7.21
N THR A 93 -14.74 26.07 8.01
CA THR A 93 -14.57 26.52 9.40
C THR A 93 -13.32 27.38 9.61
N ALA A 94 -12.75 27.94 8.54
CA ALA A 94 -11.61 28.87 8.58
C ALA A 94 -12.05 30.26 8.12
#